data_AF-A0A2V2T737-F1
#
_entry.id   AF-A0A2V2T737-F1
#
_cell.length_a   1.000
_cell.length_b   1.000
_cell.length_c   1.000
_cell.angle_alpha   90.00
_cell.angle_beta   90.00
_cell.angle_gamma   90.00
#
_symmetry.space_group_name_H-M   'P 1'
#
loop_
_entity.id
_entity.type
_entity.pdbx_description
1 polymer ?
#
loop_
_entity_poly.entity_id
_entity_poly.type
_entity_poly.pdbx_seq_one_letter_code
_entity_poly.pdbx_strand_id
1 'polypeptide(L)' 'MLDSTIEQLEQLVAELLQQNKQLADDNAQLRDSLGKASEDNDALQLQLMEQEEKHNATAVRLQALVRRVSDSRASA' A
#
# COMPACT_ATOMS: atom_id res chain seq x y z
N MET A 1 -16.02 -53.95 0.93
CA MET A 1 -15.84 -53.35 -0.41
C MET A 1 -16.58 -52.01 -0.50
N LEU A 2 -17.88 -51.96 -0.18
CA LEU A 2 -18.63 -50.69 -0.11
C LEU A 2 -18.33 -49.87 1.16
N ASP A 3 -18.15 -50.53 2.31
CA ASP A 3 -17.84 -49.82 3.57
C ASP A 3 -16.49 -49.10 3.50
N SER A 4 -15.47 -49.76 2.92
CA SER A 4 -14.15 -49.18 2.70
C SER A 4 -14.14 -47.98 1.75
N THR A 5 -15.07 -47.92 0.78
CA THR A 5 -15.19 -46.75 -0.11
C THR A 5 -15.91 -45.58 0.56
N ILE A 6 -16.82 -45.85 1.50
CA ILE A 6 -17.50 -44.80 2.27
C ILE A 6 -16.51 -44.15 3.25
N GLU A 7 -15.72 -44.94 3.98
CA GLU A 7 -14.67 -44.41 4.88
C GLU A 7 -13.64 -43.53 4.15
N GLN A 8 -13.25 -43.91 2.94
CA GLN A 8 -12.32 -43.12 2.11
C GLN A 8 -12.93 -41.77 1.67
N LEU A 9 -14.23 -41.76 1.34
CA LEU A 9 -14.92 -40.52 1.00
C LEU A 9 -15.07 -39.61 2.22
N GLU A 10 -15.36 -40.17 3.40
CA GLU A 10 -15.44 -39.39 4.64
C GLU A 10 -14.09 -38.76 5.00
N GLN A 11 -13.00 -39.51 4.87
CA GLN A 11 -11.65 -38.98 5.07
C GLN A 11 -11.32 -37.85 4.08
N LEU A 12 -11.60 -38.06 2.79
CA LEU A 12 -11.36 -37.04 1.78
C LEU A 12 -12.20 -35.78 2.02
N VAL A 13 -13.47 -35.93 2.42
CA VAL A 13 -14.33 -34.79 2.77
C VAL A 13 -13.78 -34.05 3.99
N ALA A 14 -13.29 -34.77 5.01
CA ALA A 14 -12.67 -34.15 6.18
C ALA A 14 -11.41 -33.36 5.81
N GLU A 15 -10.55 -33.93 4.95
CA GLU A 15 -9.36 -33.25 4.44
C GLU A 15 -9.70 -32.02 3.62
N LEU A 16 -10.68 -32.11 2.72
CA LEU A 16 -11.14 -30.98 1.90
C LEU A 16 -11.74 -29.87 2.76
N LEU A 17 -12.52 -30.21 3.79
CA LEU A 17 -13.06 -29.22 4.73
C LEU A 17 -11.95 -28.53 5.52
N GLN A 18 -10.91 -29.27 5.94
CA GLN A 18 -9.76 -28.70 6.63
C GLN A 18 -8.97 -27.76 5.71
N GLN A 19 -8.70 -28.18 4.47
CA GLN A 19 -8.02 -27.34 3.48
C GLN A 19 -8.83 -26.09 3.14
N ASN A 20 -10.15 -26.21 3.01
CA ASN A 20 -11.00 -25.07 2.71
C ASN A 20 -10.97 -24.04 3.85
N LYS A 21 -11.00 -24.50 5.11
CA LYS A 21 -10.83 -23.61 6.27
C LYS A 21 -9.48 -22.89 6.24
N GLN A 22 -8.39 -23.62 6.01
CA GLN A 22 -7.06 -23.01 5.92
C GLN A 22 -6.99 -21.96 4.81
N LEU A 23 -7.52 -22.28 3.61
CA LEU A 23 -7.56 -21.34 2.49
C LEU A 23 -8.43 -20.11 2.78
N ALA A 24 -9.51 -20.26 3.54
CA ALA A 24 -10.35 -19.15 3.94
C ALA A 24 -9.62 -18.23 4.93
N ASP A 25 -8.92 -18.81 5.90
CA ASP A 25 -8.12 -18.08 6.89
C ASP A 25 -6.96 -17.35 6.23
N ASP A 26 -6.22 -18.01 5.34
CA ASP A 26 -5.13 -17.40 4.58
C ASP A 26 -5.63 -16.25 3.69
N ASN A 27 -6.79 -16.42 3.04
CA ASN A 27 -7.41 -15.35 2.26
C ASN A 27 -7.80 -14.15 3.13
N ALA A 28 -8.32 -14.38 4.33
CA ALA A 28 -8.65 -13.30 5.26
C ALA A 28 -7.39 -12.53 5.66
N GLN A 29 -6.30 -13.24 6.00
CA GLN A 29 -5.02 -12.62 6.34
C GLN A 29 -4.40 -11.84 5.19
N LEU A 30 -4.47 -12.37 3.96
CA LEU A 30 -3.98 -11.69 2.76
C LEU A 30 -4.78 -10.42 2.47
N ARG A 31 -6.10 -10.45 2.62
CA ARG A 31 -6.96 -9.27 2.45
C ARG A 31 -6.65 -8.18 3.46
N ASP A 32 -6.45 -8.56 4.72
CA ASP A 32 -6.06 -7.61 5.77
C ASP A 32 -4.69 -6.99 5.50
N SER A 33 -3.73 -7.80 5.05
CA SER A 33 -2.38 -7.33 4.71
C SER A 33 -2.40 -6.40 3.50
N LEU A 34 -3.22 -6.72 2.49
CA LEU A 34 -3.42 -5.88 1.30
C LEU A 34 -4.05 -4.54 1.68
N GLY A 35 -5.06 -4.55 2.55
CA GLY A 35 -5.71 -3.33 3.05
C GLY A 35 -4.71 -2.39 3.73
N LYS A 36 -3.92 -2.93 4.69
CA LYS A 36 -2.88 -2.16 5.38
C LYS A 36 -1.84 -1.59 4.44
N ALA A 37 -1.34 -2.40 3.50
CA ALA A 37 -0.36 -1.94 2.52
C ALA A 37 -0.91 -0.84 1.60
N SER A 38 -2.21 -0.90 1.26
CA SER A 38 -2.90 0.15 0.50
C SER A 38 -3.00 1.44 1.30
N GLU A 39 -3.42 1.37 2.55
CA GLU A 39 -3.52 2.53 3.45
C GLU A 39 -2.16 3.19 3.66
N ASP A 40 -1.10 2.39 3.89
CA ASP A 40 0.27 2.88 4.03
C ASP A 40 0.75 3.55 2.72
N ASN A 41 0.38 2.99 1.57
CA ASN A 41 0.74 3.57 0.28
C ASN A 41 0.06 4.92 0.06
N ASP A 42 -1.24 5.02 0.34
CA ASP A 42 -2.00 6.27 0.23
C ASP A 42 -1.44 7.35 1.17
N ALA A 43 -1.07 6.96 2.39
CA ALA A 43 -0.42 7.87 3.34
C ALA A 43 0.94 8.37 2.85
N LEU A 44 1.77 7.49 2.28
CA LEU A 44 3.07 7.86 1.70
C LEU A 44 2.92 8.77 0.48
N GLN A 45 1.93 8.50 -0.39
CA GLN A 45 1.64 9.35 -1.54
C GLN A 45 1.20 10.76 -1.10
N LEU A 46 0.34 10.86 -0.09
CA LEU A 46 -0.07 12.15 0.48
C LEU A 46 1.13 12.93 1.04
N GLN A 47 2.01 12.27 1.79
CA GLN A 47 3.22 12.88 2.32
C GLN A 47 4.16 13.39 1.21
N LEU A 48 4.29 12.63 0.13
CA LEU A 48 5.09 13.03 -1.03
C LEU A 48 4.51 14.30 -1.66
N MET A 49 3.20 14.36 -1.90
CA MET A 49 2.54 15.55 -2.45
C MET A 49 2.75 16.78 -1.57
N GLU A 50 2.60 16.66 -0.25
CA GLU A 50 2.86 17.77 0.68
C GLU A 50 4.32 18.24 0.62
N GLN A 51 5.26 17.30 0.44
CA GLN A 51 6.67 17.62 0.32
C GLN A 51 6.97 18.35 -0.99
N GLU A 52 6.40 17.89 -2.10
CA GLU A 52 6.52 18.53 -3.42
C GLU A 52 5.99 19.96 -3.40
N GLU A 53 4.84 20.20 -2.76
CA GLU A 53 4.27 21.55 -2.63
C GLU A 53 5.21 22.47 -1.84
N LYS A 54 5.76 21.99 -0.71
CA LYS A 54 6.73 22.74 0.11
C LYS A 54 7.99 23.06 -0.68
N HIS A 55 8.52 22.11 -1.44
CA HIS A 55 9.70 22.32 -2.28
C HIS A 55 9.43 23.32 -3.39
N ASN A 56 8.27 23.24 -4.05
CA ASN A 56 7.90 24.17 -5.10
C ASN A 56 7.74 25.60 -4.55
N ALA A 57 7.05 25.76 -3.42
CA ALA A 57 6.94 27.05 -2.74
C ALA A 57 8.31 27.63 -2.36
N THR A 58 9.22 26.78 -1.91
CA THR A 58 10.61 27.17 -1.58
C THR A 58 11.39 27.59 -2.82
N ALA A 59 11.26 26.85 -3.93
CA ALA A 59 11.91 27.16 -5.20
C ALA A 59 11.43 28.51 -5.75
N VAL A 60 10.12 28.78 -5.74
CA VAL A 60 9.54 30.07 -6.15
C VAL A 60 10.08 31.20 -5.28
N ARG A 61 10.15 31.00 -3.96
CA ARG A 61 10.70 32.00 -3.02
C ARG A 61 12.18 32.28 -3.30
N LEU A 62 12.97 31.24 -3.54
CA LEU A 62 14.39 31.39 -3.90
C LEU A 62 14.56 32.15 -5.22
N GLN A 63 13.78 31.83 -6.25
CA GLN A 63 13.80 32.56 -7.52
C GLN A 63 13.45 34.04 -7.35
N ALA A 64 12.44 34.35 -6.52
CA ALA A 64 12.07 35.74 -6.21
C ALA A 64 13.20 36.48 -5.47
N LEU A 65 13.86 35.82 -4.52
CA LEU A 65 15.01 36.40 -3.81
C LEU A 65 16.19 36.65 -4.75
N VAL A 66 16.53 35.66 -5.59
CA VAL A 66 17.59 35.79 -6.60
C VAL A 66 17.29 36.97 -7.53
N ARG A 67 16.06 37.07 -8.04
CA ARG A 67 15.64 38.18 -8.90
C ARG A 67 15.78 39.53 -8.21
N ARG A 68 15.31 39.65 -6.96
CA ARG A 68 15.45 40.90 -6.18
C ARG A 68 16.91 41.30 -5.96
N VAL A 69 17.79 40.35 -5.66
CA VAL A 69 19.23 40.63 -5.50
C VAL A 69 19.87 41.06 -6.82
N SER A 70 19.52 40.39 -7.92
CA SER A 70 19.98 40.75 -9.26
C SER A 70 19.52 42.15 -9.68
N ASP A 71 18.25 42.48 -9.47
CA ASP A 71 17.68 43.81 -9.79
C ASP A 71 18.32 44.90 -8.90
N SER A 72 18.59 44.61 -7.62
CA SER A 72 19.30 45.51 -6.71
C SER A 72 20.76 45.73 -7.11
N ARG A 73 21.43 44.73 -7.71
CA ARG A 73 22.80 44.88 -8.23
C ARG A 73 22.84 45.61 -9.57
N ALA A 74 21.80 45.49 -10.39
CA ALA A 74 21.71 46.19 -11.68
C ALA A 74 21.36 47.69 -11.55
N SER A 75 20.83 48.10 -10.39
CA SER A 75 20.43 49.49 -10.09
C SER A 75 21.44 50.26 -9.22
N ALA A 76 22.54 49.62 -8.80
CA ALA A 76 23.65 50.19 -8.03
C ALA A 76 24.88 50.42 -8.91
#